data_AF-A0A344TY63-F1
#
_entry.id   AF-A0A344TY63-F1
#
_cell.length_a   1.000
_cell.length_b   1.000
_cell.length_c   1.000
_cell.angle_alpha   90.00
_cell.angle_beta   90.00
_cell.angle_gamma   90.00
#
_symmetry.space_group_name_H-M   'P 1'
#
loop_
_entity.id
_entity.type
_entity.pdbx_description
1 polymer ?
#
loop_
_entity_poly.entity_id
_entity_poly.type
_entity_poly.pdbx_seq_one_letter_code
_entity_poly.pdbx_strand_id
1 'polypeptide(L)' 'MNAEDVAELHAAMRAYGIPGTLAPVDAGDPAGEWRVLDSAGRDVTAGTLAAAATARARRPARGFVVG' A
#
# COMPACT_ATOMS: atom_id res chain seq x y z
N MET A 1 2.17 3.85 9.24
CA MET A 1 1.27 2.83 8.65
C MET A 1 1.34 1.59 9.52
N ASN A 2 0.20 1.00 9.87
CA ASN A 2 0.15 -0.11 10.83
C ASN A 2 0.23 -1.48 10.13
N ALA A 3 0.44 -2.55 10.88
CA ALA A 3 0.61 -3.91 10.33
C ALA A 3 -0.58 -4.39 9.47
N GLU A 4 -1.81 -4.00 9.79
CA GLU A 4 -3.00 -4.35 8.99
C GLU A 4 -3.01 -3.62 7.64
N ASP A 5 -2.68 -2.32 7.64
CA ASP A 5 -2.57 -1.51 6.42
C ASP A 5 -1.47 -2.03 5.50
N VAL A 6 -0.37 -2.57 6.07
CA VAL A 6 0.74 -3.18 5.32
C VAL A 6 0.27 -4.37 4.50
N ALA A 7 -0.56 -5.24 5.07
CA ALA A 7 -1.07 -6.41 4.38
C ALA A 7 -2.01 -6.03 3.22
N GLU A 8 -2.93 -5.08 3.46
CA GLU A 8 -3.80 -4.55 2.40
C GLU A 8 -2.98 -3.84 1.31
N LEU A 9 -1.99 -3.03 1.69
CA LEU A 9 -1.14 -2.32 0.74
C LEU A 9 -0.29 -3.30 -0.08
N HIS A 10 0.29 -4.33 0.54
CA HIS A 10 1.03 -5.37 -0.15
C HIS A 10 0.17 -6.10 -1.18
N ALA A 11 -1.07 -6.43 -0.82
CA ALA A 11 -2.03 -7.04 -1.73
C ALA A 11 -2.37 -6.10 -2.90
N ALA A 12 -2.59 -4.80 -2.62
CA ALA A 12 -2.84 -3.79 -3.64
C ALA A 12 -1.63 -3.60 -4.57
N MET A 13 -0.42 -3.50 -4.02
CA MET A 13 0.82 -3.38 -4.80
C MET A 13 0.98 -4.55 -5.76
N ARG A 14 0.71 -5.78 -5.30
CA ARG A 14 0.77 -6.97 -6.14
C ARG A 14 -0.37 -7.01 -7.18
N ALA A 15 -1.57 -6.58 -6.81
CA ALA A 15 -2.74 -6.58 -7.70
C ALA A 15 -2.65 -5.52 -8.81
N TYR A 16 -2.02 -4.38 -8.54
CA TYR A 16 -1.92 -3.24 -9.45
C TYR A 16 -0.51 -3.05 -10.04
N GLY A 17 0.46 -3.88 -9.66
CA GLY A 17 1.83 -3.80 -10.13
C GLY A 17 2.58 -2.55 -9.64
N ILE A 18 2.27 -2.07 -8.43
CA ILE A 18 2.92 -0.88 -7.87
C ILE A 18 4.28 -1.30 -7.28
N PRO A 19 5.40 -0.72 -7.74
CA PRO A 19 6.72 -1.05 -7.23
C PRO A 19 6.96 -0.45 -5.83
N GLY A 20 7.62 -1.22 -4.96
CA GLY A 20 8.06 -0.79 -3.64
C GLY A 20 8.32 -1.97 -2.71
N THR A 21 9.13 -1.75 -1.68
CA THR A 21 9.46 -2.74 -0.65
C THR A 21 8.93 -2.26 0.69
N LEU A 22 8.15 -3.11 1.36
CA LEU A 22 7.65 -2.82 2.70
C LEU A 22 8.76 -3.14 3.71
N ALA A 23 9.08 -2.15 4.52
CA ALA A 23 10.06 -2.27 5.59
C ALA A 23 9.50 -1.66 6.88
N PRO A 24 9.72 -2.29 8.04
CA PRO A 24 9.41 -1.66 9.31
C PRO A 24 10.32 -0.43 9.50
N VAL A 25 9.78 0.61 10.14
CA VAL A 25 10.52 1.80 10.54
C VAL A 25 11.51 1.42 11.64
N ASP A 26 11.07 0.60 12.59
CA ASP A 26 11.87 0.04 13.66
C ASP A 26 11.98 -1.49 13.49
N ALA A 27 13.19 -2.00 13.27
CA ALA A 27 13.43 -3.43 13.13
C ALA A 27 13.20 -4.22 14.44
N GLY A 28 13.20 -3.55 15.59
CA GLY A 28 12.88 -4.12 16.90
C GLY A 28 11.39 -4.23 17.18
N ASP A 29 10.54 -3.55 16.39
CA ASP A 29 9.09 -3.57 16.53
C ASP A 29 8.38 -3.89 15.19
N PRO A 30 8.26 -5.19 14.85
CA PRO A 30 7.59 -5.61 13.61
C PRO A 30 6.08 -5.34 13.61
N ALA A 31 5.48 -5.05 14.77
CA ALA A 31 4.07 -4.63 14.88
C ALA A 31 3.90 -3.10 14.79
N GLY A 32 5.01 -2.36 14.86
CA GLY A 32 5.06 -0.90 14.87
C GLY A 32 4.83 -0.29 13.50
N GLU A 33 5.42 0.89 13.28
CA GLU A 33 5.22 1.64 12.05
C GLU A 33 5.96 1.01 10.86
N TRP A 34 5.29 0.96 9.71
CA TRP A 34 5.87 0.51 8.45
C TRP A 34 5.93 1.63 7.42
N ARG A 35 6.89 1.49 6.49
CA ARG A 35 7.13 2.38 5.35
C ARG A 35 7.36 1.59 4.07
N VAL A 36 7.12 2.24 2.94
CA VAL A 36 7.45 1.71 1.61
C VAL A 36 8.72 2.40 1.11
N LEU A 37 9.71 1.60 0.75
CA LEU A 37 10.95 2.07 0.13
C LEU A 37 10.95 1.74 -1.37
N ASP A 38 11.50 2.64 -2.19
CA ASP A 38 11.76 2.35 -3.60
C ASP A 38 13.06 1.54 -3.79
N SER A 39 13.40 1.22 -5.05
CA SER A 39 14.65 0.51 -5.37
C SER A 39 15.93 1.29 -5.04
N ALA A 40 15.84 2.59 -4.77
CA ALA A 40 16.93 3.42 -4.29
C ALA A 40 16.93 3.57 -2.76
N GLY A 41 16.03 2.89 -2.04
CA GLY A 41 15.89 2.96 -0.60
C GLY A 41 15.23 4.25 -0.09
N ARG A 42 14.53 5.00 -0.95
CA ARG A 42 13.84 6.24 -0.58
C ARG A 42 12.44 5.94 -0.07
N ASP A 43 12.01 6.66 0.96
CA ASP A 43 10.63 6.58 1.44
C ASP A 43 9.66 7.11 0.38
N VAL A 44 8.83 6.20 -0.13
CA VAL A 44 7.77 6.46 -1.11
C VAL A 44 6.41 6.03 -0.56
N THR A 45 6.25 5.96 0.76
CA THR A 45 5.02 5.52 1.44
C THR A 45 3.82 6.34 0.99
N ALA A 46 3.96 7.67 0.99
CA ALA A 46 2.89 8.58 0.58
C ALA A 46 2.51 8.39 -0.90
N GLY A 47 3.50 8.25 -1.78
CA GLY A 47 3.26 8.04 -3.21
C GLY A 47 2.61 6.68 -3.52
N THR A 48 3.04 5.63 -2.80
CA THR A 48 2.52 4.28 -2.96
C THR A 48 1.08 4.18 -2.45
N LEU A 49 0.77 4.80 -1.31
CA LEU A 49 -0.60 4.90 -0.80
C LEU A 49 -1.51 5.66 -1.76
N ALA A 50 -1.05 6.80 -2.30
CA ALA A 50 -1.81 7.56 -3.28
C ALA A 50 -2.05 6.77 -4.58
N ALA A 51 -1.05 6.02 -5.05
CA ALA A 51 -1.18 5.15 -6.22
C ALA A 51 -2.16 4.00 -5.96
N ALA A 52 -2.10 3.37 -4.78
CA ALA A 52 -3.01 2.31 -4.39
C ALA A 52 -4.46 2.81 -4.26
N ALA A 53 -4.67 3.99 -3.64
CA ALA A 53 -5.97 4.63 -3.55
C ALA A 53 -6.54 4.97 -4.93
N THR A 54 -5.71 5.52 -5.81
CA THR A 54 -6.08 5.84 -7.20
C THR A 54 -6.43 4.56 -7.99
N ALA A 55 -5.66 3.49 -7.83
CA ALA A 55 -5.92 2.22 -8.50
C ALA A 55 -7.21 1.55 -8.00
N ARG A 56 -7.50 1.66 -6.70
CA ARG A 56 -8.77 1.19 -6.10
C ARG A 56 -9.97 1.99 -6.61
N ALA A 57 -9.82 3.31 -6.78
CA ALA A 57 -10.86 4.17 -7.38
C ALA A 57 -11.07 3.91 -8.88
N ARG A 58 -10.02 3.48 -9.61
CA ARG A 58 -10.08 3.15 -11.04
C ARG A 58 -10.76 1.82 -11.34
N ARG A 59 -10.88 0.90 -10.37
CA ARG A 59 -11.87 -0.17 -10.50
C ARG A 59 -13.24 0.46 -10.20
N PRO A 60 -14.19 0.51 -11.14
CA PRO A 60 -15.55 0.88 -10.79
C PRO A 60 -16.01 -0.08 -9.69
N ALA A 61 -16.52 0.48 -8.60
CA ALA A 61 -17.17 -0.28 -7.55
C ALA A 61 -18.14 -1.26 -8.23
N ARG A 62 -17.87 -2.55 -8.10
CA ARG A 62 -18.80 -3.58 -8.54
C ARG A 62 -20.04 -3.42 -7.66
N GLY A 63 -21.11 -2.88 -8.25
CA GLY A 63 -22.46 -2.95 -7.72
C GLY A 63 -22.94 -1.72 -6.95
N PHE A 64 -23.48 -0.73 -7.67
CA PHE A 64 -24.75 -0.16 -7.25
C PHE A 64 -25.80 -0.70 -8.23
N VAL A 65 -26.58 -1.70 -7.79
CA VAL A 65 -27.91 -1.93 -8.38
C VAL A 65 -28.79 -0.84 -7.79
N VAL A 66 -29.12 0.16 -8.60
CA VAL A 66 -30.28 1.02 -8.35
C VAL A 66 -31.46 0.27 -8.95
N GLY A 67 -32.28 -0.32 -8.09
CA GLY A 67 -33.61 -0.84 -8.40
C GLY A 67 -34.68 0.09 -7.87
#